data_AF-B8H9I9-F1
#
_entry.id   AF-B8H9I9-F1
#
_cell.length_a   1.000
_cell.length_b   1.000
_cell.length_c   1.000
_cell.angle_alpha   90.00
_cell.angle_beta   90.00
_cell.angle_gamma   90.00
#
_symmetry.space_group_name_H-M   'P 1'
#
loop_
_entity.id
_entity.type
_entity.pdbx_description
1 polymer ?
#
loop_
_entity_poly.entity_id
_entity_poly.type
_entity_poly.pdbx_seq_one_letter_code
_entity_poly.pdbx_strand_id
1 'polypeptide(L)'
;MPLTIEDTSRRREAVPRMAGLLLFLAALMLGNAAPALAVPPSSVVVEDTAGVLDRNTLVPAVEAMDFHEPTTVAVYTYNGRAEDNLNEEVLRFARTEHPDWISADGQKWADGLFIFALDPVGRHVGTYMGEDRKVSLEQRGDIQDATKELFRDAQWTDGTIAGVRRAAQLINQPWYQSAAFLVTAWVSGGIAALGAGAWLIVRTVTRSASRKEIERGDRSYASVSMDLDVTELNARTIPESSRYGSQVLEKHRTFLNRYTAATDLSNKVHALSQRSLGRRGNLKITREYADAATELDALDDVIADTNAFLNRAATWPAAWDRQLAPLRSDLSGLEQLLTKHHGQGDSATAAALRSFRDHSLRDIEGWTAELAEERITPETALDRLNEARSRLAGLLENHASTVIAGFAKNEREAKLMRQQMETAQDGLGRSQRRTYEPSILGTVYPSYHFFNVAAFSSGLSTGLNSVSSARGGGGSTTTGYGSSGGSFSGSGSSSSF
;
A
#
# COMPACT_ATOMS: atom_id res chain seq x y z
N MET A 1 75.84 -12.53 -1.22
CA MET A 1 76.85 -11.64 -0.60
C MET A 1 77.86 -11.31 -1.69
N PRO A 2 78.40 -10.08 -1.81
CA PRO A 2 78.15 -8.84 -1.03
C PRO A 2 77.29 -7.79 -1.81
N LEU A 3 76.46 -6.95 -1.18
CA LEU A 3 76.70 -5.60 -0.60
C LEU A 3 76.76 -4.48 -1.68
N THR A 4 76.33 -3.22 -1.47
CA THR A 4 76.07 -2.43 -0.22
C THR A 4 75.23 -1.16 -0.49
N ILE A 5 74.75 -0.49 0.59
CA ILE A 5 74.56 0.99 0.75
C ILE A 5 73.39 1.66 -0.01
N GLU A 6 72.53 2.52 0.58
CA GLU A 6 72.43 3.00 1.98
C GLU A 6 70.99 3.38 2.38
N ASP A 7 70.74 3.37 3.68
CA ASP A 7 69.57 3.99 4.34
C ASP A 7 69.89 5.46 4.69
N THR A 8 68.90 6.35 4.69
CA THR A 8 68.59 7.21 5.87
C THR A 8 67.42 8.17 5.64
N SER A 9 66.30 7.81 6.23
CA SER A 9 65.50 8.66 7.14
C SER A 9 65.07 10.11 6.73
N ARG A 10 63.74 10.34 6.72
CA ARG A 10 62.99 11.23 7.64
C ARG A 10 61.76 11.85 6.98
N ARG A 11 60.56 11.55 7.52
CA ARG A 11 59.69 12.56 8.17
C ARG A 11 58.51 11.92 8.91
N ARG A 12 58.67 11.87 10.23
CA ARG A 12 57.67 12.03 11.31
C ARG A 12 56.20 11.74 11.01
N GLU A 13 55.72 10.75 11.75
CA GLU A 13 54.36 10.57 12.24
C GLU A 13 53.61 11.88 12.55
N ALA A 14 52.32 11.89 12.21
CA ALA A 14 51.33 12.75 12.86
C ALA A 14 49.99 12.03 12.97
N VAL A 15 49.58 11.73 14.20
CA VAL A 15 48.21 11.39 14.66
C VAL A 15 47.66 9.98 14.33
N PRO A 16 47.62 9.13 15.37
CA PRO A 16 46.45 8.32 15.68
C PRO A 16 45.88 8.71 17.06
N ARG A 17 44.82 9.55 17.09
CA ARG A 17 44.11 9.90 18.34
C ARG A 17 42.59 9.69 18.34
N MET A 18 41.97 9.46 17.17
CA MET A 18 40.52 9.18 17.09
C MET A 18 40.18 7.68 17.18
N ALA A 19 41.01 6.79 16.65
CA ALA A 19 40.78 5.33 16.73
C ALA A 19 40.90 4.80 18.17
N GLY A 20 41.90 5.27 18.93
CA GLY A 20 42.11 4.85 20.32
C GLY A 20 40.97 5.26 21.25
N LEU A 21 40.35 6.43 21.03
CA LEU A 21 39.24 6.90 21.86
C LEU A 21 37.97 6.05 21.66
N LEU A 22 37.69 5.64 20.41
CA LEU A 22 36.57 4.77 20.09
C LEU A 22 36.75 3.34 20.63
N LEU A 23 37.97 2.79 20.57
CA LEU A 23 38.28 1.48 21.14
C LEU A 23 38.22 1.49 22.68
N PHE A 24 38.65 2.57 23.33
CA PHE A 24 38.56 2.68 24.80
C PHE A 24 37.10 2.84 25.29
N LEU A 25 36.26 3.58 24.55
CA LEU A 25 34.82 3.68 24.81
C LEU A 25 34.08 2.36 24.57
N ALA A 26 34.44 1.60 23.52
CA ALA A 26 33.89 0.27 23.28
C ALA A 26 34.29 -0.73 24.39
N ALA A 27 35.54 -0.69 24.85
CA ALA A 27 36.02 -1.54 25.93
C ALA A 27 35.35 -1.23 27.29
N LEU A 28 35.10 0.04 27.60
CA LEU A 28 34.38 0.42 28.83
C LEU A 28 32.90 0.02 28.82
N MET A 29 32.27 -0.08 27.64
CA MET A 29 30.85 -0.44 27.49
C MET A 29 30.59 -1.96 27.44
N LEU A 30 31.64 -2.78 27.30
CA LEU A 30 31.54 -4.24 27.38
C LEU A 30 31.78 -4.79 28.80
N GLY A 31 32.21 -3.95 29.74
CA GLY A 31 32.31 -4.30 31.15
C GLY A 31 31.06 -3.93 31.94
N ASN A 32 30.36 -4.94 32.49
CA ASN A 32 29.15 -4.85 33.34
C ASN A 32 27.78 -4.85 32.65
N ALA A 33 27.56 -5.78 31.70
CA ALA A 33 26.24 -6.37 31.51
C ALA A 33 26.20 -7.74 32.21
N ALA A 34 25.52 -7.84 33.36
CA ALA A 34 25.26 -9.13 33.98
C ALA A 34 24.25 -9.93 33.14
N PRO A 35 24.37 -11.26 33.03
CA PRO A 35 23.40 -12.06 32.28
C PRO A 35 22.08 -12.12 33.05
N ALA A 36 21.02 -11.54 32.49
CA ALA A 36 19.66 -11.89 32.89
C ALA A 36 19.26 -13.20 32.18
N LEU A 37 18.66 -14.10 32.95
CA LEU A 37 18.47 -15.49 32.57
C LEU A 37 17.29 -15.61 31.60
N ALA A 38 17.53 -16.21 30.43
CA ALA A 38 16.48 -16.91 29.71
C ALA A 38 16.06 -18.11 30.57
N VAL A 39 14.76 -18.26 30.84
CA VAL A 39 14.23 -19.34 31.69
C VAL A 39 13.15 -20.10 30.91
N PRO A 40 13.18 -21.44 30.85
CA PRO A 40 12.07 -22.21 30.30
C PRO A 40 10.77 -21.96 31.08
N PRO A 41 9.58 -22.29 30.53
CA PRO A 41 8.33 -22.17 31.27
C PRO A 41 8.39 -22.95 32.59
N SER A 42 7.82 -22.40 33.67
CA SER A 42 7.81 -23.05 34.99
C SER A 42 6.95 -24.30 35.02
N SER A 43 5.92 -24.34 34.17
CA SER A 43 5.15 -25.54 33.82
C SER A 43 4.39 -25.30 32.51
N VAL A 44 4.07 -26.39 31.81
CA VAL A 44 3.21 -26.38 30.63
C VAL A 44 1.98 -27.23 30.94
N VAL A 45 0.81 -26.60 31.04
CA VAL A 45 -0.47 -27.25 31.29
C VAL A 45 -1.26 -27.25 29.98
N VAL A 46 -1.73 -28.42 29.54
CA VAL A 46 -2.50 -28.55 28.29
C VAL A 46 -3.85 -29.18 28.60
N GLU A 47 -4.89 -28.38 28.47
CA GLU A 47 -6.30 -28.72 28.63
C GLU A 47 -6.97 -28.75 27.25
N ASP A 48 -6.66 -29.78 26.47
CA ASP A 48 -7.20 -29.98 25.13
C ASP A 48 -8.59 -30.65 25.18
N THR A 49 -9.63 -29.90 25.55
CA THR A 49 -11.01 -30.45 25.59
C THR A 49 -11.64 -30.58 24.20
N ALA A 50 -11.09 -29.88 23.20
CA ALA A 50 -11.50 -30.03 21.80
C ALA A 50 -10.90 -31.27 21.12
N GLY A 51 -9.77 -31.80 21.63
CA GLY A 51 -9.08 -32.97 21.08
C GLY A 51 -8.34 -32.70 19.77
N VAL A 52 -7.79 -31.48 19.60
CA VAL A 52 -7.20 -31.00 18.33
C VAL A 52 -5.68 -30.81 18.40
N LEU A 53 -5.04 -31.03 19.54
CA LEU A 53 -3.62 -30.74 19.76
C LEU A 53 -2.78 -32.02 19.83
N ASP A 54 -1.75 -32.14 18.98
CA ASP A 54 -0.72 -33.16 19.17
C ASP A 54 0.22 -32.74 20.31
N ARG A 55 -0.04 -33.30 21.49
CA ARG A 55 0.79 -33.08 22.69
C ARG A 55 2.25 -33.45 22.49
N ASN A 56 2.58 -34.42 21.62
CA ASN A 56 3.97 -34.85 21.37
C ASN A 56 4.77 -33.80 20.60
N THR A 57 4.10 -32.97 19.79
CA THR A 57 4.72 -31.84 19.10
C THR A 57 4.62 -30.56 19.94
N LEU A 58 3.46 -30.30 20.56
CA LEU A 58 3.20 -29.08 21.31
C LEU A 58 4.06 -28.94 22.56
N VAL A 59 4.07 -29.94 23.45
CA VAL A 59 4.71 -29.81 24.77
C VAL A 59 6.22 -29.60 24.64
N PRO A 60 6.98 -30.43 23.89
CA PRO A 60 8.42 -30.19 23.72
C PRO A 60 8.73 -28.85 23.02
N ALA A 61 7.87 -28.41 22.10
CA ALA A 61 8.05 -27.12 21.41
C ALA A 61 7.84 -25.92 22.33
N VAL A 62 6.97 -26.02 23.35
CA VAL A 62 6.72 -24.98 24.36
C VAL A 62 7.74 -25.04 25.50
N GLU A 63 8.11 -26.23 25.97
CA GLU A 63 9.16 -26.41 27.00
C GLU A 63 10.54 -25.91 26.51
N ALA A 64 10.81 -25.97 25.20
CA ALA A 64 12.00 -25.41 24.57
C ALA A 64 11.94 -23.89 24.31
N MET A 65 10.90 -23.17 24.78
CA MET A 65 10.80 -21.72 24.64
C MET A 65 11.38 -21.00 25.85
N ASP A 66 12.20 -19.98 25.58
CA ASP A 66 12.71 -19.08 26.60
C ASP A 66 11.68 -17.99 26.94
N PHE A 67 11.28 -17.94 28.21
CA PHE A 67 10.57 -16.81 28.82
C PHE A 67 11.55 -15.92 29.60
N HIS A 68 11.16 -14.66 29.77
CA HIS A 68 11.96 -13.68 30.50
C HIS A 68 11.88 -13.81 32.03
N GLU A 69 10.77 -14.36 32.52
CA GLU A 69 10.58 -14.78 33.91
C GLU A 69 9.82 -16.12 33.92
N PRO A 70 9.99 -16.97 34.97
CA PRO A 70 9.32 -18.27 35.07
C PRO A 70 7.81 -18.13 34.87
N THR A 71 7.29 -18.63 33.76
CA THR A 71 5.89 -18.44 33.37
C THR A 71 5.21 -19.78 33.18
N THR A 72 4.06 -19.97 33.83
CA THR A 72 3.22 -21.14 33.63
C THR A 72 2.39 -20.91 32.38
N VAL A 73 2.57 -21.78 31.38
CA VAL A 73 1.86 -21.72 30.11
C VAL A 73 0.70 -22.70 30.17
N ALA A 74 -0.51 -22.17 30.24
CA ALA A 74 -1.74 -22.93 30.07
C ALA A 74 -2.19 -22.84 28.60
N VAL A 75 -2.36 -23.98 27.94
CA VAL A 75 -3.04 -24.09 26.65
C VAL A 75 -4.42 -24.71 26.90
N TYR A 76 -5.48 -24.00 26.54
CA TYR A 76 -6.86 -24.48 26.67
C TYR A 76 -7.51 -24.54 25.30
N THR A 77 -8.17 -25.66 25.00
CA THR A 77 -9.06 -25.75 23.83
C THR A 77 -10.46 -26.13 24.26
N TYR A 78 -11.45 -25.64 23.53
CA TYR A 78 -12.87 -25.89 23.77
C TYR A 78 -13.64 -25.83 22.46
N ASN A 79 -14.68 -26.64 22.30
CA ASN A 79 -15.55 -26.63 21.12
C ASN A 79 -16.81 -25.80 21.39
N GLY A 80 -16.74 -24.50 21.08
CA GLY A 80 -17.85 -23.56 21.22
C GLY A 80 -18.62 -23.32 19.94
N ARG A 81 -19.37 -22.21 19.92
CA ARG A 81 -20.09 -21.67 18.75
C ARG A 81 -19.54 -20.31 18.36
N ALA A 82 -19.81 -19.89 17.12
CA ALA A 82 -19.35 -18.61 16.61
C ALA A 82 -19.91 -17.41 17.42
N GLU A 83 -21.11 -17.55 17.99
CA GLU A 83 -21.74 -16.56 18.86
C GLU A 83 -21.26 -16.58 20.33
N ASP A 84 -20.47 -17.58 20.76
CA ASP A 84 -20.04 -17.70 22.16
C ASP A 84 -18.90 -16.72 22.51
N ASN A 85 -18.91 -16.21 23.74
CA ASN A 85 -17.84 -15.34 24.24
C ASN A 85 -16.71 -16.18 24.86
N LEU A 86 -15.63 -16.40 24.09
CA LEU A 86 -14.46 -17.17 24.55
C LEU A 86 -13.87 -16.63 25.89
N ASN A 87 -13.93 -15.32 26.16
CA ASN A 87 -13.45 -14.78 27.44
C ASN A 87 -14.27 -15.28 28.63
N GLU A 88 -15.61 -15.27 28.49
CA GLU A 88 -16.56 -15.73 29.51
C GLU A 88 -16.39 -17.23 29.78
N GLU A 89 -16.14 -18.02 28.74
CA GLU A 89 -15.89 -19.45 28.83
C GLU A 89 -14.56 -19.79 29.51
N VAL A 90 -13.45 -19.13 29.13
CA VAL A 90 -12.14 -19.36 29.77
C VAL A 90 -12.17 -18.99 31.26
N LEU A 91 -12.88 -17.92 31.63
CA LEU A 91 -13.10 -17.55 33.04
C LEU A 91 -13.97 -18.58 33.79
N ARG A 92 -15.01 -19.11 33.15
CA ARG A 92 -15.87 -20.16 33.72
C ARG A 92 -15.08 -21.45 33.95
N PHE A 93 -14.30 -21.88 32.97
CA PHE A 93 -13.44 -23.06 33.03
C PHE A 93 -12.43 -22.94 34.18
N ALA A 94 -11.66 -21.84 34.22
CA ALA A 94 -10.68 -21.60 35.28
C ALA A 94 -11.32 -21.61 36.68
N ARG A 95 -12.43 -20.92 36.89
CA ARG A 95 -13.12 -20.95 38.20
C ARG A 95 -13.64 -22.33 38.64
N THR A 96 -13.79 -23.28 37.72
CA THR A 96 -14.35 -24.61 37.98
C THR A 96 -13.25 -25.67 38.13
N GLU A 97 -12.35 -25.75 37.15
CA GLU A 97 -11.37 -26.83 37.02
C GLU A 97 -9.95 -26.42 37.45
N HIS A 98 -9.58 -25.14 37.30
CA HIS A 98 -8.27 -24.59 37.70
C HIS A 98 -8.40 -23.34 38.59
N PRO A 99 -8.94 -23.43 39.82
CA PRO A 99 -9.10 -22.27 40.71
C PRO A 99 -7.78 -21.57 41.05
N ASP A 100 -6.65 -22.28 40.91
CA ASP A 100 -5.28 -21.77 41.02
C ASP A 100 -4.89 -20.81 39.89
N TRP A 101 -5.60 -20.79 38.76
CA TRP A 101 -5.43 -19.80 37.69
C TRP A 101 -6.07 -18.44 38.03
N ILE A 102 -6.79 -18.33 39.13
CA ILE A 102 -7.48 -17.11 39.58
C ILE A 102 -6.74 -16.52 40.79
N SER A 103 -6.62 -15.19 40.84
CA SER A 103 -6.03 -14.48 41.98
C SER A 103 -6.82 -14.72 43.27
N ALA A 104 -6.15 -14.65 44.43
CA ALA A 104 -6.76 -14.95 45.73
C ALA A 104 -7.97 -14.05 46.11
N ASP A 105 -8.12 -12.89 45.47
CA ASP A 105 -9.28 -11.99 45.61
C ASP A 105 -10.45 -12.32 44.64
N GLY A 106 -10.27 -13.29 43.75
CA GLY A 106 -11.24 -13.71 42.74
C GLY A 106 -11.41 -12.74 41.56
N GLN A 107 -10.61 -11.67 41.49
CA GLN A 107 -10.83 -10.55 40.57
C GLN A 107 -10.02 -10.61 39.28
N LYS A 108 -8.94 -11.41 39.23
CA LYS A 108 -7.97 -11.40 38.13
C LYS A 108 -7.41 -12.81 37.87
N TRP A 109 -6.62 -12.93 36.82
CA TRP A 109 -5.78 -14.12 36.60
C TRP A 109 -4.65 -14.15 37.62
N ALA A 110 -4.23 -15.35 38.02
CA ALA A 110 -3.13 -15.56 38.95
C ALA A 110 -1.81 -15.02 38.37
N ASP A 111 -0.95 -14.52 39.25
CA ASP A 111 0.37 -14.03 38.86
C ASP A 111 1.25 -15.19 38.37
N GLY A 112 2.13 -14.94 37.41
CA GLY A 112 2.97 -15.94 36.77
C GLY A 112 2.29 -16.73 35.62
N LEU A 113 0.99 -16.53 35.38
CA LEU A 113 0.20 -17.29 34.41
C LEU A 113 0.12 -16.62 33.03
N PHE A 114 0.22 -17.44 31.98
CA PHE A 114 -0.21 -17.11 30.63
C PHE A 114 -1.15 -18.21 30.10
N ILE A 115 -2.38 -17.84 29.71
CA ILE A 115 -3.35 -18.75 29.08
C ILE A 115 -3.45 -18.39 27.59
N PHE A 116 -3.20 -19.38 26.74
CA PHE A 116 -3.54 -19.35 25.32
C PHE A 116 -4.77 -20.23 25.07
N ALA A 117 -5.86 -19.64 24.57
CA ALA A 117 -7.13 -20.32 24.35
C ALA A 117 -7.46 -20.43 22.85
N LEU A 118 -7.96 -21.59 22.42
CA LEU A 118 -8.38 -21.86 21.05
C LEU A 118 -9.75 -22.53 21.01
N ASP A 119 -10.69 -21.91 20.30
CA ASP A 119 -11.93 -22.55 19.87
C ASP A 119 -11.87 -22.85 18.36
N PRO A 120 -11.60 -24.10 17.95
CA PRO A 120 -11.50 -24.46 16.54
C PRO A 120 -12.87 -24.49 15.83
N VAL A 121 -13.97 -24.62 16.58
CA VAL A 121 -15.35 -24.74 16.05
C VAL A 121 -16.03 -23.37 15.97
N GLY A 122 -16.00 -22.59 17.06
CA GLY A 122 -16.45 -21.20 17.10
C GLY A 122 -15.50 -20.21 16.40
N ARG A 123 -14.29 -20.66 16.03
CA ARG A 123 -13.28 -19.90 15.26
C ARG A 123 -12.71 -18.69 16.02
N HIS A 124 -12.46 -18.86 17.32
CA HIS A 124 -11.95 -17.80 18.21
C HIS A 124 -10.60 -18.16 18.82
N VAL A 125 -9.71 -17.18 18.91
CA VAL A 125 -8.43 -17.27 19.65
C VAL A 125 -8.42 -16.27 20.80
N GLY A 126 -7.96 -16.69 21.97
CA GLY A 126 -7.92 -15.90 23.20
C GLY A 126 -6.55 -15.92 23.87
N THR A 127 -6.20 -14.82 24.53
CA THR A 127 -4.93 -14.67 25.26
C THR A 127 -5.17 -13.96 26.58
N TYR A 128 -4.74 -14.56 27.69
CA TYR A 128 -4.99 -14.08 29.06
C TYR A 128 -3.71 -14.17 29.89
N MET A 129 -3.51 -13.23 30.81
CA MET A 129 -2.29 -13.11 31.63
C MET A 129 -2.61 -12.71 33.07
N GLY A 130 -1.80 -13.18 34.01
CA GLY A 130 -1.60 -12.54 35.32
C GLY A 130 -1.29 -11.04 35.18
N GLU A 131 -1.54 -10.25 36.24
CA GLU A 131 -1.26 -8.80 36.17
C GLU A 131 0.23 -8.52 36.11
N ASP A 132 1.02 -9.34 36.80
CA ASP A 132 2.47 -9.34 36.72
C ASP A 132 2.98 -9.73 35.31
N ARG A 133 2.23 -10.53 34.54
CA ARG A 133 2.51 -11.02 33.16
C ARG A 133 1.90 -10.16 32.03
N LYS A 134 1.34 -9.00 32.36
CA LYS A 134 0.45 -8.21 31.49
C LYS A 134 1.16 -7.48 30.34
N VAL A 135 0.70 -7.75 29.10
CA VAL A 135 1.13 -7.03 27.88
C VAL A 135 0.05 -6.05 27.36
N SER A 136 0.42 -5.13 26.47
CA SER A 136 -0.50 -4.13 25.88
C SER A 136 -1.60 -4.77 24.99
N LEU A 137 -2.64 -4.02 24.65
CA LEU A 137 -3.70 -4.50 23.73
C LEU A 137 -3.16 -4.77 22.32
N GLU A 138 -2.22 -3.96 21.84
CA GLU A 138 -1.53 -4.15 20.56
C GLU A 138 -0.69 -5.44 20.58
N GLN A 139 0.04 -5.69 21.67
CA GLN A 139 0.81 -6.92 21.86
C GLN A 139 -0.06 -8.18 21.97
N ARG A 140 -1.30 -8.09 22.49
CA ARG A 140 -2.27 -9.19 22.44
C ARG A 140 -2.75 -9.45 21.01
N GLY A 141 -2.98 -8.37 20.25
CA GLY A 141 -3.26 -8.44 18.81
C GLY A 141 -2.17 -9.20 18.08
N ASP A 142 -0.90 -8.80 18.23
CA ASP A 142 0.27 -9.48 17.67
C ASP A 142 0.32 -10.99 17.99
N ILE A 143 0.04 -11.38 19.24
CA ILE A 143 0.04 -12.80 19.66
C ILE A 143 -1.07 -13.57 18.94
N GLN A 144 -2.27 -12.98 18.82
CA GLN A 144 -3.41 -13.61 18.17
C GLN A 144 -3.22 -13.67 16.65
N ASP A 145 -2.81 -12.58 16.02
CA ASP A 145 -2.62 -12.47 14.56
C ASP A 145 -1.53 -13.43 14.04
N ALA A 146 -0.49 -13.69 14.83
CA ALA A 146 0.54 -14.70 14.52
C ALA A 146 0.01 -16.14 14.35
N THR A 147 -1.26 -16.39 14.70
CA THR A 147 -1.88 -17.73 14.64
C THR A 147 -2.96 -17.85 13.57
N LYS A 148 -3.51 -16.74 13.07
CA LYS A 148 -4.78 -16.73 12.30
C LYS A 148 -4.67 -17.40 10.93
N GLU A 149 -3.52 -17.34 10.27
CA GLU A 149 -3.30 -18.05 9.00
C GLU A 149 -3.26 -19.56 9.23
N LEU A 150 -2.43 -20.02 10.16
CA LEU A 150 -2.31 -21.43 10.55
C LEU A 150 -3.67 -22.02 10.99
N PHE A 151 -4.47 -21.26 11.75
CA PHE A 151 -5.82 -21.67 12.16
C PHE A 151 -6.87 -21.62 11.03
N ARG A 152 -6.68 -20.85 9.95
CA ARG A 152 -7.50 -20.96 8.73
C ARG A 152 -7.22 -22.26 8.00
N ASP A 153 -5.97 -22.68 7.97
CA ASP A 153 -5.52 -23.93 7.36
C ASP A 153 -5.66 -25.16 8.29
N ALA A 154 -6.39 -25.00 9.40
CA ALA A 154 -6.64 -26.02 10.44
C ALA A 154 -5.37 -26.61 11.08
N GLN A 155 -4.25 -25.90 11.04
CA GLN A 155 -2.98 -26.25 11.71
C GLN A 155 -3.01 -25.84 13.19
N TRP A 156 -3.91 -26.46 13.97
CA TRP A 156 -4.19 -26.10 15.37
C TRP A 156 -2.97 -26.19 16.29
N THR A 157 -2.13 -27.21 16.09
CA THR A 157 -0.93 -27.40 16.91
C THR A 157 0.14 -26.35 16.56
N ASP A 158 0.43 -26.15 15.28
CA ASP A 158 1.44 -25.18 14.82
C ASP A 158 1.04 -23.73 15.15
N GLY A 159 -0.24 -23.38 14.97
CA GLY A 159 -0.77 -22.06 15.34
C GLY A 159 -0.69 -21.79 16.84
N THR A 160 -0.97 -22.80 17.67
CA THR A 160 -0.80 -22.70 19.13
C THR A 160 0.66 -22.46 19.50
N ILE A 161 1.60 -23.22 18.90
CA ILE A 161 3.04 -23.04 19.08
C ILE A 161 3.48 -21.62 18.64
N ALA A 162 2.95 -21.11 17.53
CA ALA A 162 3.26 -19.76 17.05
C ALA A 162 2.78 -18.67 18.03
N GLY A 163 1.55 -18.80 18.56
CA GLY A 163 0.97 -17.89 19.54
C GLY A 163 1.76 -17.88 20.86
N VAL A 164 2.04 -19.05 21.43
CA VAL A 164 2.84 -19.16 22.67
C VAL A 164 4.25 -18.60 22.47
N ARG A 165 4.91 -18.88 21.33
CA ARG A 165 6.21 -18.30 20.99
C ARG A 165 6.17 -16.77 20.91
N ARG A 166 5.11 -16.19 20.34
CA ARG A 166 4.95 -14.74 20.29
C ARG A 166 4.69 -14.15 21.67
N ALA A 167 3.98 -14.86 22.55
CA ALA A 167 3.76 -14.44 23.92
C ALA A 167 5.04 -14.47 24.77
N ALA A 168 5.86 -15.53 24.66
CA ALA A 168 7.14 -15.64 25.36
C ALA A 168 8.10 -14.46 25.08
N GLN A 169 8.09 -13.97 23.83
CA GLN A 169 8.86 -12.79 23.41
C GLN A 169 8.38 -11.46 24.04
N LEU A 170 7.15 -11.40 24.54
CA LEU A 170 6.48 -10.16 24.95
C LEU A 170 6.16 -10.10 26.45
N ILE A 171 5.96 -11.25 27.10
CA ILE A 171 5.67 -11.37 28.53
C ILE A 171 6.95 -11.21 29.36
N ASN A 172 6.84 -10.42 30.43
CA ASN A 172 7.84 -10.14 31.49
C ASN A 172 9.26 -9.83 31.07
N GLN A 173 9.37 -9.30 29.86
CA GLN A 173 10.52 -8.60 29.36
C GLN A 173 10.94 -7.52 30.40
N PRO A 174 12.07 -7.68 31.15
CA PRO A 174 12.34 -6.94 32.38
C PRO A 174 12.36 -5.42 32.21
N TRP A 175 12.20 -4.60 33.24
CA TRP A 175 12.17 -3.14 33.03
C TRP A 175 13.43 -2.54 32.37
N TYR A 176 14.55 -3.27 32.22
CA TYR A 176 15.73 -2.90 31.41
C TYR A 176 15.95 -3.74 30.12
N GLN A 177 15.15 -4.79 29.93
CA GLN A 177 15.13 -5.65 28.73
C GLN A 177 13.83 -5.52 27.92
N SER A 178 12.81 -4.87 28.48
CA SER A 178 11.49 -4.63 27.92
C SER A 178 11.61 -3.93 26.59
N ALA A 179 10.72 -4.23 25.65
CA ALA A 179 10.66 -3.51 24.39
C ALA A 179 10.61 -2.01 24.69
N ALA A 180 9.83 -1.56 25.67
CA ALA A 180 9.77 -0.16 26.10
C ALA A 180 11.10 0.43 26.62
N PHE A 181 11.88 -0.26 27.47
CA PHE A 181 13.11 0.31 28.04
C PHE A 181 14.40 -0.05 27.30
N LEU A 182 14.52 -1.23 26.66
CA LEU A 182 15.54 -1.36 25.62
C LEU A 182 15.28 -0.32 24.54
N VAL A 183 14.01 -0.07 24.14
CA VAL A 183 13.69 1.09 23.30
C VAL A 183 13.97 2.42 24.00
N THR A 184 13.98 2.59 25.33
CA THR A 184 14.26 3.89 26.02
C THR A 184 15.75 4.16 26.32
N ALA A 185 16.51 3.17 26.76
CA ALA A 185 17.98 3.22 26.69
C ALA A 185 18.43 3.36 25.23
N TRP A 186 17.60 2.91 24.28
CA TRP A 186 17.73 3.27 22.87
C TRP A 186 17.10 4.65 22.53
N VAL A 187 16.07 5.23 23.17
CA VAL A 187 15.63 6.63 22.93
C VAL A 187 16.85 7.55 22.99
N SER A 188 17.75 7.20 23.90
CA SER A 188 19.06 7.83 24.08
C SER A 188 20.13 7.42 23.04
N GLY A 189 20.30 6.13 22.70
CA GLY A 189 21.40 5.66 21.81
C GLY A 189 21.03 4.91 20.51
N GLY A 190 19.79 4.40 20.40
CA GLY A 190 19.35 3.44 19.40
C GLY A 190 17.92 3.58 18.82
N ILE A 191 17.03 4.48 19.25
CA ILE A 191 16.09 5.16 18.35
C ILE A 191 16.93 6.02 17.39
N ALA A 192 18.10 6.47 17.84
CA ALA A 192 19.18 6.92 16.95
C ALA A 192 19.81 5.81 16.07
N ALA A 193 19.34 4.55 16.11
CA ALA A 193 19.87 3.42 15.31
C ALA A 193 18.80 2.57 14.59
N LEU A 194 17.67 2.23 15.21
CA LEU A 194 16.46 1.64 14.60
C LEU A 194 15.55 2.73 14.03
N GLY A 195 15.35 3.83 14.76
CA GLY A 195 14.73 5.03 14.18
C GLY A 195 15.62 5.60 13.08
N ALA A 196 16.95 5.64 13.27
CA ALA A 196 17.88 5.94 12.17
C ALA A 196 17.94 4.83 11.11
N GLY A 197 17.67 3.56 11.42
CA GLY A 197 17.67 2.44 10.48
C GLY A 197 16.46 2.50 9.55
N ALA A 198 15.26 2.58 10.12
CA ALA A 198 14.03 2.84 9.40
C ALA A 198 14.06 4.21 8.69
N TRP A 199 14.64 5.25 9.29
CA TRP A 199 14.87 6.54 8.62
C TRP A 199 15.92 6.43 7.52
N LEU A 200 16.97 5.60 7.65
CA LEU A 200 17.95 5.35 6.59
C LEU A 200 17.32 4.57 5.45
N ILE A 201 16.47 3.56 5.72
CA ILE A 201 15.68 2.84 4.72
C ILE A 201 14.70 3.79 4.03
N VAL A 202 13.91 4.56 4.79
CA VAL A 202 13.05 5.61 4.23
C VAL A 202 13.89 6.62 3.45
N ARG A 203 15.09 6.98 3.89
CA ARG A 203 15.98 7.94 3.22
C ARG A 203 16.63 7.35 1.96
N THR A 204 16.95 6.07 1.90
CA THR A 204 17.50 5.39 0.71
C THR A 204 16.39 5.12 -0.31
N VAL A 205 15.23 4.64 0.13
CA VAL A 205 14.02 4.50 -0.72
C VAL A 205 13.56 5.86 -1.22
N THR A 206 13.47 6.88 -0.35
CA THR A 206 13.15 8.27 -0.75
C THR A 206 14.20 8.80 -1.71
N ARG A 207 15.50 8.56 -1.50
CA ARG A 207 16.56 9.01 -2.41
C ARG A 207 16.56 8.27 -3.75
N SER A 208 16.22 6.98 -3.76
CA SER A 208 16.03 6.19 -4.98
C SER A 208 14.82 6.68 -5.77
N ALA A 209 13.68 6.88 -5.09
CA ALA A 209 12.50 7.52 -5.67
C ALA A 209 12.83 8.92 -6.20
N SER A 210 13.42 9.80 -5.40
CA SER A 210 13.83 11.15 -5.83
C SER A 210 14.74 11.10 -7.07
N ARG A 211 15.68 10.15 -7.16
CA ARG A 211 16.50 9.94 -8.35
C ARG A 211 15.70 9.52 -9.58
N LYS A 212 14.75 8.59 -9.41
CA LYS A 212 13.86 8.16 -10.50
C LYS A 212 12.95 9.29 -10.98
N GLU A 213 12.46 10.13 -10.07
CA GLU A 213 11.67 11.32 -10.42
C GLU A 213 12.56 12.38 -11.11
N ILE A 214 13.79 12.61 -10.63
CA ILE A 214 14.78 13.48 -11.30
C ILE A 214 15.05 13.01 -12.72
N GLU A 215 15.38 11.73 -12.91
CA GLU A 215 15.66 11.14 -14.23
C GLU A 215 14.44 11.21 -15.17
N ARG A 216 13.23 11.04 -14.64
CA ARG A 216 11.98 11.26 -15.40
C ARG A 216 11.83 12.73 -15.80
N GLY A 217 12.00 13.65 -14.85
CA GLY A 217 11.89 15.08 -15.08
C GLY A 217 12.94 15.59 -16.07
N ASP A 218 14.20 15.19 -15.92
CA ASP A 218 15.30 15.57 -16.79
C ASP A 218 15.11 15.04 -18.22
N ARG A 219 14.53 13.85 -18.40
CA ARG A 219 14.22 13.31 -19.73
C ARG A 219 13.17 14.17 -20.45
N SER A 220 12.03 14.42 -19.82
CA SER A 220 10.96 15.26 -20.38
C SER A 220 11.36 16.73 -20.51
N TYR A 221 12.14 17.26 -19.55
CA TYR A 221 12.63 18.63 -19.62
C TYR A 221 13.66 18.81 -20.73
N ALA A 222 14.59 17.86 -20.92
CA ALA A 222 15.55 17.91 -22.02
C ALA A 222 14.88 17.80 -23.40
N SER A 223 13.84 16.97 -23.52
CA SER A 223 12.96 16.87 -24.69
C SER A 223 12.39 18.26 -25.06
N VAL A 224 11.61 18.86 -24.15
CA VAL A 224 11.01 20.20 -24.32
C VAL A 224 12.05 21.29 -24.55
N SER A 225 13.20 21.27 -23.86
CA SER A 225 14.24 22.28 -24.04
C SER A 225 14.96 22.19 -25.39
N MET A 226 15.00 21.02 -26.04
CA MET A 226 15.55 20.85 -27.39
C MET A 226 14.54 21.30 -28.46
N ASP A 227 13.27 20.98 -28.25
CA ASP A 227 12.23 21.20 -29.27
C ASP A 227 11.44 22.52 -29.09
N LEU A 228 11.76 23.37 -28.10
CA LEU A 228 11.06 24.63 -27.79
C LEU A 228 10.78 25.55 -28.99
N ASP A 229 11.76 25.75 -29.88
CA ASP A 229 11.59 26.56 -31.11
C ASP A 229 10.65 25.87 -32.12
N VAL A 230 10.64 24.53 -32.13
CA VAL A 230 9.73 23.70 -32.94
C VAL A 230 8.32 23.72 -32.34
N THR A 231 8.17 23.71 -31.01
CA THR A 231 6.89 23.93 -30.32
C THR A 231 6.28 25.28 -30.69
N GLU A 232 7.06 26.36 -30.60
CA GLU A 232 6.65 27.72 -30.98
C GLU A 232 6.24 27.80 -32.46
N LEU A 233 6.99 27.16 -33.36
CA LEU A 233 6.67 27.11 -34.79
C LEU A 233 5.38 26.30 -35.06
N ASN A 234 5.22 25.14 -34.43
CA ASN A 234 4.03 24.30 -34.51
C ASN A 234 2.80 25.08 -34.00
N ALA A 235 2.90 25.75 -32.84
CA ALA A 235 1.83 26.56 -32.30
C ALA A 235 1.42 27.70 -33.25
N ARG A 236 2.37 28.39 -33.88
CA ARG A 236 2.08 29.46 -34.87
C ARG A 236 1.45 28.96 -36.17
N THR A 237 1.49 27.65 -36.44
CA THR A 237 0.94 27.04 -37.67
C THR A 237 -0.36 26.28 -37.44
N ILE A 238 -0.78 26.04 -36.19
CA ILE A 238 -2.12 25.50 -35.86
C ILE A 238 -3.21 26.48 -36.35
N PRO A 239 -4.24 26.01 -37.10
CA PRO A 239 -5.34 26.87 -37.53
C PRO A 239 -6.17 27.42 -36.35
N GLU A 240 -6.11 28.72 -36.09
CA GLU A 240 -6.90 29.38 -35.03
C GLU A 240 -8.41 29.28 -35.25
N SER A 241 -8.85 29.13 -36.50
CA SER A 241 -10.26 28.88 -36.86
C SER A 241 -10.77 27.50 -36.43
N SER A 242 -9.88 26.56 -36.11
CA SER A 242 -10.27 25.23 -35.63
C SER A 242 -10.80 25.29 -34.21
N ARG A 243 -11.90 24.56 -33.94
CA ARG A 243 -12.46 24.41 -32.59
C ARG A 243 -11.50 23.69 -31.65
N TYR A 244 -10.73 22.74 -32.17
CA TYR A 244 -9.72 22.01 -31.40
C TYR A 244 -8.40 22.78 -31.34
N GLY A 245 -7.95 23.35 -32.46
CA GLY A 245 -6.73 24.16 -32.53
C GLY A 245 -6.74 25.34 -31.56
N SER A 246 -7.80 26.15 -31.56
CA SER A 246 -7.96 27.31 -30.66
C SER A 246 -7.87 26.95 -29.17
N GLN A 247 -8.42 25.80 -28.76
CA GLN A 247 -8.38 25.33 -27.36
C GLN A 247 -7.00 24.78 -26.96
N VAL A 248 -6.26 24.13 -27.88
CA VAL A 248 -4.85 23.75 -27.65
C VAL A 248 -3.98 25.01 -27.54
N LEU A 249 -4.20 26.00 -28.41
CA LEU A 249 -3.51 27.30 -28.36
C LEU A 249 -3.79 28.06 -27.06
N GLU A 250 -5.00 27.96 -26.50
CA GLU A 250 -5.29 28.52 -25.18
C GLU A 250 -4.40 27.90 -24.07
N LYS A 251 -4.15 26.59 -24.11
CA LYS A 251 -3.20 25.96 -23.16
C LYS A 251 -1.77 26.45 -23.42
N HIS A 252 -1.36 26.53 -24.70
CA HIS A 252 -0.05 27.03 -25.12
C HIS A 252 0.25 28.46 -24.64
N ARG A 253 -0.74 29.35 -24.51
CA ARG A 253 -0.54 30.70 -23.92
C ARG A 253 0.10 30.68 -22.52
N THR A 254 0.00 29.56 -21.79
CA THR A 254 0.64 29.40 -20.47
C THR A 254 1.97 28.61 -20.52
N PHE A 255 2.39 28.14 -21.70
CA PHE A 255 3.53 27.23 -21.88
C PHE A 255 4.84 27.84 -21.36
N LEU A 256 5.22 29.04 -21.82
CA LEU A 256 6.46 29.69 -21.37
C LEU A 256 6.50 29.97 -19.85
N ASN A 257 5.34 30.27 -19.24
CA ASN A 257 5.23 30.42 -17.79
C ASN A 257 5.43 29.09 -17.05
N ARG A 258 4.86 27.99 -17.56
CA ARG A 258 5.07 26.63 -17.03
C ARG A 258 6.50 26.16 -17.25
N TYR A 259 7.09 26.43 -18.41
CA TYR A 259 8.48 26.13 -18.73
C TYR A 259 9.40 26.84 -17.75
N THR A 260 9.22 28.15 -17.54
CA THR A 260 9.97 28.93 -16.54
C THR A 260 9.81 28.34 -15.13
N ALA A 261 8.59 27.95 -14.72
CA ALA A 261 8.36 27.29 -13.43
C ALA A 261 9.04 25.91 -13.32
N ALA A 262 9.09 25.15 -14.41
CA ALA A 262 9.81 23.87 -14.50
C ALA A 262 11.33 24.07 -14.48
N THR A 263 11.87 25.09 -15.14
CA THR A 263 13.28 25.52 -15.05
C THR A 263 13.64 25.90 -13.61
N ASP A 264 12.77 26.66 -12.94
CA ASP A 264 12.91 27.03 -11.54
C ASP A 264 12.93 25.81 -10.62
N LEU A 265 12.06 24.83 -10.87
CA LEU A 265 12.02 23.56 -10.16
C LEU A 265 13.25 22.70 -10.46
N SER A 266 13.70 22.65 -11.72
CA SER A 266 14.93 21.97 -12.17
C SER A 266 16.15 22.55 -11.45
N ASN A 267 16.31 23.87 -11.44
CA ASN A 267 17.37 24.57 -10.71
C ASN A 267 17.33 24.26 -9.20
N LYS A 268 16.15 24.29 -8.58
CA LYS A 268 15.97 23.94 -7.15
C LYS A 268 16.33 22.47 -6.88
N VAL A 269 15.99 21.56 -7.79
CA VAL A 269 16.25 20.12 -7.72
C VAL A 269 17.72 19.78 -7.93
N HIS A 270 18.39 20.37 -8.91
CA HIS A 270 19.81 20.13 -9.20
C HIS A 270 20.75 20.82 -8.20
N ALA A 271 20.29 21.89 -7.53
CA ALA A 271 20.96 22.43 -6.35
C ALA A 271 20.88 21.50 -5.11
N LEU A 272 20.05 20.45 -5.12
CA LEU A 272 19.96 19.51 -4.00
C LEU A 272 21.19 18.60 -3.94
N SER A 273 22.01 18.80 -2.91
CA SER A 273 23.09 17.85 -2.60
C SER A 273 22.58 16.41 -2.52
N GLN A 274 23.40 15.45 -2.96
CA GLN A 274 23.09 14.02 -2.97
C GLN A 274 22.65 13.44 -1.60
N ARG A 275 23.00 14.13 -0.50
CA ARG A 275 22.54 13.79 0.86
C ARG A 275 21.10 14.24 1.12
N SER A 276 20.66 15.37 0.56
CA SER A 276 19.35 15.97 0.82
C SER A 276 18.18 15.28 0.10
N LEU A 277 18.44 14.61 -1.03
CA LEU A 277 17.44 13.86 -1.83
C LEU A 277 16.63 12.81 -1.06
N GLY A 278 17.12 12.34 0.09
CA GLY A 278 16.41 11.38 0.93
C GLY A 278 15.43 12.00 1.94
N ARG A 279 15.15 13.32 1.86
CA ARG A 279 14.12 13.98 2.67
C ARG A 279 12.77 13.95 1.95
N ARG A 280 11.68 13.60 2.65
CA ARG A 280 10.31 13.56 2.07
C ARG A 280 9.87 14.88 1.44
N GLY A 281 10.24 16.03 2.03
CA GLY A 281 9.97 17.35 1.44
C GLY A 281 10.69 17.56 0.11
N ASN A 282 11.92 17.08 -0.02
CA ASN A 282 12.67 17.17 -1.27
C ASN A 282 12.13 16.20 -2.33
N LEU A 283 11.66 15.01 -1.95
CA LEU A 283 10.93 14.11 -2.85
C LEU A 283 9.63 14.74 -3.38
N LYS A 284 8.97 15.61 -2.60
CA LYS A 284 7.83 16.38 -3.10
C LYS A 284 8.27 17.34 -4.21
N ILE A 285 9.37 18.07 -4.00
CA ILE A 285 9.92 19.00 -5.00
C ILE A 285 10.41 18.25 -6.27
N THR A 286 11.06 17.09 -6.15
CA THR A 286 11.47 16.31 -7.33
C THR A 286 10.27 15.73 -8.08
N ARG A 287 9.17 15.42 -7.40
CA ARG A 287 7.90 15.05 -8.04
C ARG A 287 7.23 16.23 -8.71
N GLU A 288 7.17 17.39 -8.05
CA GLU A 288 6.64 18.63 -8.64
C GLU A 288 7.40 19.03 -9.91
N TYR A 289 8.74 18.93 -9.89
CA TYR A 289 9.58 19.08 -11.08
C TYR A 289 9.21 18.06 -12.17
N ALA A 290 9.23 16.77 -11.84
CA ALA A 290 9.01 15.71 -12.81
C ALA A 290 7.61 15.73 -13.41
N ASP A 291 6.58 16.01 -12.60
CA ASP A 291 5.20 16.18 -13.04
C ASP A 291 5.07 17.44 -13.91
N ALA A 292 5.68 18.57 -13.55
CA ALA A 292 5.67 19.79 -14.38
C ALA A 292 6.40 19.60 -15.72
N ALA A 293 7.53 18.90 -15.74
CA ALA A 293 8.27 18.56 -16.95
C ALA A 293 7.47 17.59 -17.85
N THR A 294 6.86 16.55 -17.29
CA THR A 294 5.98 15.63 -18.04
C THR A 294 4.71 16.32 -18.55
N GLU A 295 4.10 17.23 -17.78
CA GLU A 295 2.94 18.04 -18.23
C GLU A 295 3.31 19.03 -19.36
N LEU A 296 4.59 19.45 -19.46
CA LEU A 296 5.10 20.28 -20.56
C LEU A 296 5.38 19.46 -21.83
N ASP A 297 6.13 18.37 -21.68
CA ASP A 297 6.50 17.41 -22.73
C ASP A 297 5.24 16.86 -23.42
N ALA A 298 4.23 16.50 -22.65
CA ALA A 298 2.94 16.08 -23.19
C ALA A 298 2.11 17.20 -23.85
N LEU A 299 2.30 18.47 -23.47
CA LEU A 299 1.64 19.60 -24.13
C LEU A 299 2.34 19.97 -25.43
N ASP A 300 3.66 19.84 -25.49
CA ASP A 300 4.45 19.98 -26.72
C ASP A 300 4.08 18.89 -27.75
N ASP A 301 4.08 17.62 -27.33
CA ASP A 301 3.61 16.49 -28.14
C ASP A 301 2.20 16.75 -28.72
N VAL A 302 1.27 17.29 -27.91
CA VAL A 302 -0.08 17.64 -28.38
C VAL A 302 -0.07 18.83 -29.33
N ILE A 303 0.79 19.84 -29.15
CA ILE A 303 0.93 20.96 -30.10
C ILE A 303 1.47 20.46 -31.45
N ALA A 304 2.46 19.57 -31.44
CA ALA A 304 3.01 18.93 -32.64
C ALA A 304 1.96 18.06 -33.35
N ASP A 305 1.25 17.18 -32.61
CA ASP A 305 0.17 16.36 -33.15
C ASP A 305 -0.99 17.22 -33.69
N THR A 306 -1.37 18.30 -33.00
CA THR A 306 -2.43 19.21 -33.44
C THR A 306 -2.05 19.89 -34.74
N ASN A 307 -0.81 20.40 -34.84
CA ASN A 307 -0.30 21.00 -36.07
C ASN A 307 -0.29 19.98 -37.22
N ALA A 308 0.32 18.81 -36.99
CA ALA A 308 0.45 17.76 -38.00
C ALA A 308 -0.91 17.25 -38.49
N PHE A 309 -1.86 17.04 -37.58
CA PHE A 309 -3.17 16.48 -37.90
C PHE A 309 -4.10 17.50 -38.56
N LEU A 310 -4.23 18.71 -38.01
CA LEU A 310 -5.14 19.73 -38.57
C LEU A 310 -4.67 20.26 -39.93
N ASN A 311 -3.36 20.38 -40.14
CA ASN A 311 -2.79 20.79 -41.44
C ASN A 311 -2.51 19.61 -42.40
N ARG A 312 -2.87 18.37 -42.03
CA ARG A 312 -2.58 17.14 -42.82
C ARG A 312 -1.11 17.02 -43.25
N ALA A 313 -0.17 17.38 -42.37
CA ALA A 313 1.26 17.19 -42.62
C ALA A 313 1.59 15.71 -42.85
N ALA A 314 2.74 15.38 -43.43
CA ALA A 314 3.12 13.98 -43.74
C ALA A 314 3.06 13.02 -42.53
N THR A 315 3.16 13.54 -41.31
CA THR A 315 3.05 12.80 -40.03
C THR A 315 1.63 12.67 -39.48
N TRP A 316 0.60 13.19 -40.15
CA TRP A 316 -0.80 13.13 -39.70
C TRP A 316 -1.29 11.72 -39.31
N PRO A 317 -0.88 10.60 -39.95
CA PRO A 317 -1.35 9.27 -39.55
C PRO A 317 -0.87 8.88 -38.16
N ALA A 318 0.37 9.25 -37.79
CA ALA A 318 0.92 8.98 -36.46
C ALA A 318 0.23 9.82 -35.38
N ALA A 319 -0.05 11.10 -35.68
CA ALA A 319 -0.82 11.98 -34.80
C ALA A 319 -2.24 11.45 -34.58
N TRP A 320 -2.88 10.93 -35.64
CA TRP A 320 -4.19 10.29 -35.56
C TRP A 320 -4.18 9.00 -34.75
N ASP A 321 -3.17 8.12 -34.95
CA ASP A 321 -3.02 6.90 -34.17
C ASP A 321 -2.82 7.19 -32.67
N ARG A 322 -2.12 8.28 -32.32
CA ARG A 322 -2.03 8.78 -30.93
C ARG A 322 -3.39 9.25 -30.39
N GLN A 323 -4.22 9.91 -31.20
CA GLN A 323 -5.59 10.28 -30.78
C GLN A 323 -6.46 9.04 -30.51
N LEU A 324 -6.27 7.97 -31.29
CA LEU A 324 -7.01 6.72 -31.17
C LEU A 324 -6.53 5.82 -30.02
N ALA A 325 -5.30 5.99 -29.52
CA ALA A 325 -4.70 5.12 -28.51
C ALA A 325 -5.54 4.97 -27.22
N PRO A 326 -6.10 6.04 -26.61
CA PRO A 326 -6.94 5.92 -25.42
C PRO A 326 -8.18 5.03 -25.67
N LEU A 327 -8.87 5.24 -26.80
CA LEU A 327 -10.07 4.47 -27.13
C LEU A 327 -9.70 3.01 -27.43
N ARG A 328 -8.65 2.75 -28.21
CA ARG A 328 -8.17 1.38 -28.47
C ARG A 328 -7.78 0.65 -27.18
N SER A 329 -7.13 1.35 -26.24
CA SER A 329 -6.77 0.84 -24.91
C SER A 329 -8.03 0.42 -24.13
N ASP A 330 -9.01 1.31 -23.99
CA ASP A 330 -10.29 1.01 -23.35
C ASP A 330 -11.01 -0.18 -24.02
N LEU A 331 -11.15 -0.17 -25.36
CA LEU A 331 -11.78 -1.24 -26.12
C LEU A 331 -11.10 -2.60 -25.97
N SER A 332 -9.78 -2.62 -25.74
CA SER A 332 -9.02 -3.84 -25.43
C SER A 332 -9.27 -4.34 -24.00
N GLY A 333 -9.44 -3.43 -23.04
CA GLY A 333 -9.69 -3.74 -21.64
C GLY A 333 -11.11 -4.25 -21.36
N LEU A 334 -12.08 -3.95 -22.22
CA LEU A 334 -13.48 -4.33 -22.04
C LEU A 334 -13.71 -5.84 -21.84
N GLU A 335 -13.06 -6.72 -22.62
CA GLU A 335 -13.25 -8.18 -22.44
C GLU A 335 -12.77 -8.66 -21.07
N GLN A 336 -11.65 -8.10 -20.58
CA GLN A 336 -11.13 -8.44 -19.27
C GLN A 336 -12.03 -7.90 -18.15
N LEU A 337 -12.57 -6.69 -18.30
CA LEU A 337 -13.56 -6.11 -17.39
C LEU A 337 -14.82 -6.99 -17.31
N LEU A 338 -15.41 -7.34 -18.47
CA LEU A 338 -16.66 -8.11 -18.53
C LEU A 338 -16.49 -9.55 -18.02
N THR A 339 -15.30 -10.14 -18.16
CA THR A 339 -15.00 -11.49 -17.67
C THR A 339 -14.76 -11.53 -16.16
N LYS A 340 -14.17 -10.48 -15.57
CA LYS A 340 -13.73 -10.50 -14.16
C LYS A 340 -14.81 -10.13 -13.12
N HIS A 341 -15.96 -9.59 -13.52
CA HIS A 341 -16.88 -8.94 -12.56
C HIS A 341 -18.24 -9.63 -12.36
N HIS A 342 -18.33 -10.35 -11.23
CA HIS A 342 -19.55 -10.66 -10.46
C HIS A 342 -20.77 -11.21 -11.22
N GLY A 343 -20.56 -12.01 -12.26
CA GLY A 343 -21.66 -12.71 -12.96
C GLY A 343 -22.60 -11.81 -13.75
N GLN A 344 -22.25 -10.53 -13.96
CA GLN A 344 -22.99 -9.61 -14.83
C GLN A 344 -22.43 -9.55 -16.26
N GLY A 345 -21.49 -10.44 -16.60
CA GLY A 345 -20.92 -10.59 -17.94
C GLY A 345 -21.95 -10.96 -19.02
N ASP A 346 -23.09 -11.53 -18.64
CA ASP A 346 -24.20 -11.90 -19.55
C ASP A 346 -25.36 -10.89 -19.51
N SER A 347 -25.20 -9.78 -18.79
CA SER A 347 -26.21 -8.72 -18.72
C SER A 347 -26.40 -7.99 -20.05
N ALA A 348 -27.57 -7.37 -20.25
CA ALA A 348 -27.84 -6.54 -21.43
C ALA A 348 -26.85 -5.37 -21.59
N THR A 349 -26.33 -4.82 -20.48
CA THR A 349 -25.30 -3.76 -20.52
C THR A 349 -23.92 -4.30 -20.89
N ALA A 350 -23.57 -5.53 -20.47
CA ALA A 350 -22.37 -6.22 -20.95
C ALA A 350 -22.45 -6.55 -22.45
N ALA A 351 -23.61 -7.01 -22.94
CA ALA A 351 -23.85 -7.24 -24.35
C ALA A 351 -23.75 -5.93 -25.17
N ALA A 352 -24.29 -4.82 -24.65
CA ALA A 352 -24.16 -3.51 -25.27
C ALA A 352 -22.69 -3.03 -25.36
N LEU A 353 -21.88 -3.26 -24.32
CA LEU A 353 -20.44 -2.96 -24.34
C LEU A 353 -19.67 -3.79 -25.37
N ARG A 354 -19.94 -5.10 -25.50
CA ARG A 354 -19.33 -5.95 -26.56
C ARG A 354 -19.75 -5.50 -27.95
N SER A 355 -21.05 -5.28 -28.17
CA SER A 355 -21.55 -4.78 -29.45
C SER A 355 -20.93 -3.43 -29.80
N PHE A 356 -20.79 -2.51 -28.84
CA PHE A 356 -20.13 -1.24 -29.06
C PHE A 356 -18.65 -1.42 -29.43
N ARG A 357 -17.91 -2.27 -28.71
CA ARG A 357 -16.51 -2.60 -29.01
C ARG A 357 -16.32 -3.06 -30.44
N ASP A 358 -17.11 -4.02 -30.90
CA ASP A 358 -16.99 -4.57 -32.25
C ASP A 358 -17.35 -3.54 -33.34
N HIS A 359 -18.30 -2.64 -33.08
CA HIS A 359 -18.61 -1.54 -33.99
C HIS A 359 -17.49 -0.51 -34.02
N SER A 360 -17.03 -0.03 -32.86
CA SER A 360 -15.99 1.00 -32.78
C SER A 360 -14.66 0.56 -33.38
N LEU A 361 -14.30 -0.73 -33.32
CA LEU A 361 -13.11 -1.23 -34.03
C LEU A 361 -13.23 -1.05 -35.56
N ARG A 362 -14.41 -1.32 -36.14
CA ARG A 362 -14.68 -1.07 -37.57
C ARG A 362 -14.80 0.42 -37.89
N ASP A 363 -15.42 1.20 -37.01
CA ASP A 363 -15.58 2.65 -37.18
C ASP A 363 -14.21 3.35 -37.21
N ILE A 364 -13.27 2.92 -36.36
CA ILE A 364 -11.89 3.43 -36.34
C ILE A 364 -11.17 3.20 -37.68
N GLU A 365 -11.31 2.00 -38.26
CA GLU A 365 -10.75 1.69 -39.59
C GLU A 365 -11.42 2.57 -40.67
N GLY A 366 -12.75 2.69 -40.63
CA GLY A 366 -13.53 3.53 -41.55
C GLY A 366 -13.15 5.01 -41.50
N TRP A 367 -13.04 5.61 -40.31
CA TRP A 367 -12.64 7.01 -40.15
C TRP A 367 -11.20 7.25 -40.62
N THR A 368 -10.31 6.29 -40.43
CA THR A 368 -8.92 6.36 -40.89
C THR A 368 -8.83 6.33 -42.42
N ALA A 369 -9.63 5.48 -43.07
CA ALA A 369 -9.77 5.45 -44.53
C ALA A 369 -10.44 6.73 -45.07
N GLU A 370 -11.52 7.20 -44.45
CA GLU A 370 -12.19 8.46 -44.82
C GLU A 370 -11.28 9.69 -44.65
N LEU A 371 -10.38 9.70 -43.65
CA LEU A 371 -9.35 10.73 -43.50
C LEU A 371 -8.31 10.66 -44.62
N ALA A 372 -7.81 9.47 -44.95
CA ALA A 372 -6.80 9.25 -45.99
C ALA A 372 -7.32 9.54 -47.40
N GLU A 373 -8.60 9.28 -47.65
CA GLU A 373 -9.32 9.61 -48.90
C GLU A 373 -9.90 11.04 -48.89
N GLU A 374 -9.57 11.86 -47.88
CA GLU A 374 -10.03 13.23 -47.68
C GLU A 374 -11.57 13.44 -47.64
N ARG A 375 -12.35 12.37 -47.46
CA ARG A 375 -13.82 12.42 -47.36
C ARG A 375 -14.32 13.11 -46.09
N ILE A 376 -13.52 13.11 -45.03
CA ILE A 376 -13.80 13.86 -43.79
C ILE A 376 -12.62 14.74 -43.41
N THR A 377 -12.89 15.85 -42.73
CA THR A 377 -11.85 16.74 -42.18
C THR A 377 -11.26 16.15 -40.89
N PRO A 378 -10.04 16.58 -40.50
CA PRO A 378 -9.46 16.26 -39.19
C PRO A 378 -10.41 16.59 -38.02
N GLU A 379 -11.14 17.71 -38.08
CA GLU A 379 -12.10 18.08 -37.05
C GLU A 379 -13.28 17.11 -36.96
N THR A 380 -13.86 16.70 -38.10
CA THR A 380 -14.95 15.71 -38.12
C THR A 380 -14.51 14.35 -37.56
N ALA A 381 -13.25 13.95 -37.75
CA ALA A 381 -12.73 12.74 -37.15
C ALA A 381 -12.56 12.87 -35.62
N LEU A 382 -12.13 14.03 -35.12
CA LEU A 382 -12.08 14.32 -33.68
C LEU A 382 -13.47 14.41 -33.04
N ASP A 383 -14.47 14.94 -33.76
CA ASP A 383 -15.87 14.95 -33.33
C ASP A 383 -16.40 13.51 -33.14
N ARG A 384 -16.21 12.65 -34.14
CA ARG A 384 -16.62 11.23 -34.10
C ARG A 384 -15.89 10.46 -32.99
N LEU A 385 -14.60 10.70 -32.81
CA LEU A 385 -13.82 10.11 -31.72
C LEU A 385 -14.30 10.56 -30.34
N ASN A 386 -14.61 11.85 -30.17
CA ASN A 386 -15.21 12.37 -28.94
C ASN A 386 -16.58 11.74 -28.69
N GLU A 387 -17.46 11.66 -29.69
CA GLU A 387 -18.77 11.01 -29.59
C GLU A 387 -18.64 9.55 -29.15
N ALA A 388 -17.75 8.78 -29.77
CA ALA A 388 -17.53 7.38 -29.41
C ALA A 388 -16.99 7.23 -27.98
N ARG A 389 -16.05 8.08 -27.53
CA ARG A 389 -15.55 8.06 -26.15
C ARG A 389 -16.63 8.46 -25.14
N SER A 390 -17.47 9.45 -25.44
CA SER A 390 -18.63 9.82 -24.60
C SER A 390 -19.70 8.72 -24.57
N ARG A 391 -19.94 8.03 -25.69
CA ARG A 391 -20.85 6.88 -25.76
C ARG A 391 -20.33 5.69 -24.95
N LEU A 392 -19.02 5.43 -25.01
CA LEU A 392 -18.37 4.41 -24.18
C LEU A 392 -18.51 4.73 -22.69
N ALA A 393 -18.26 5.99 -22.29
CA ALA A 393 -18.44 6.45 -20.92
C ALA A 393 -19.86 6.18 -20.41
N GLY A 394 -20.89 6.54 -21.19
CA GLY A 394 -22.29 6.26 -20.83
C GLY A 394 -22.63 4.76 -20.78
N LEU A 395 -22.03 3.92 -21.64
CA LEU A 395 -22.21 2.46 -21.57
C LEU A 395 -21.53 1.87 -20.32
N LEU A 396 -20.35 2.36 -19.96
CA LEU A 396 -19.65 1.97 -18.73
C LEU A 396 -20.41 2.41 -17.47
N GLU A 397 -21.04 3.58 -17.46
CA GLU A 397 -21.87 4.06 -16.35
C GLU A 397 -23.15 3.21 -16.17
N ASN A 398 -23.82 2.88 -17.28
CA ASN A 398 -24.97 1.96 -17.28
C ASN A 398 -24.58 0.56 -16.79
N HIS A 399 -23.42 0.04 -17.23
CA HIS A 399 -22.90 -1.23 -16.76
C HIS A 399 -22.47 -1.16 -15.28
N ALA A 400 -21.85 -0.08 -14.83
CA ALA A 400 -21.51 0.15 -13.41
C ALA A 400 -22.77 0.11 -12.55
N SER A 401 -23.83 0.79 -12.98
CA SER A 401 -25.14 0.74 -12.32
C SER A 401 -25.72 -0.68 -12.25
N THR A 402 -25.54 -1.47 -13.32
CA THR A 402 -25.94 -2.90 -13.38
C THR A 402 -25.15 -3.75 -12.39
N VAL A 403 -23.82 -3.62 -12.36
CA VAL A 403 -22.93 -4.36 -11.46
C VAL A 403 -23.19 -3.99 -9.99
N ILE A 404 -23.38 -2.70 -9.71
CA ILE A 404 -23.71 -2.21 -8.37
C ILE A 404 -25.08 -2.77 -7.92
N ALA A 405 -26.10 -2.73 -8.77
CA ALA A 405 -27.42 -3.30 -8.45
C ALA A 405 -27.39 -4.82 -8.26
N GLY A 406 -26.54 -5.55 -9.00
CA GLY A 406 -26.36 -6.99 -8.84
C GLY A 406 -25.54 -7.39 -7.61
N PHE A 407 -24.66 -6.51 -7.10
CA PHE A 407 -23.79 -6.81 -5.95
C PHE A 407 -24.31 -6.27 -4.61
N ALA A 408 -24.95 -5.10 -4.62
CA ALA A 408 -25.46 -4.46 -3.40
C ALA A 408 -26.74 -5.15 -2.90
N LYS A 409 -26.82 -5.43 -1.60
CA LYS A 409 -27.99 -6.01 -0.93
C LYS A 409 -28.99 -4.93 -0.48
N ASN A 410 -28.55 -3.67 -0.41
CA ASN A 410 -29.35 -2.54 0.05
C ASN A 410 -28.84 -1.21 -0.52
N GLU A 411 -29.66 -0.17 -0.44
CA GLU A 411 -29.36 1.15 -1.03
C GLU A 411 -28.14 1.85 -0.39
N ARG A 412 -27.76 1.52 0.86
CA ARG A 412 -26.56 2.11 1.50
C ARG A 412 -25.28 1.58 0.85
N GLU A 413 -25.23 0.27 0.59
CA GLU A 413 -24.13 -0.37 -0.14
C GLU A 413 -24.07 0.13 -1.59
N ALA A 414 -25.23 0.23 -2.26
CA ALA A 414 -25.31 0.75 -3.63
C ALA A 414 -24.78 2.19 -3.70
N LYS A 415 -25.20 3.07 -2.77
CA LYS A 415 -24.71 4.45 -2.67
C LYS A 415 -23.20 4.51 -2.39
N LEU A 416 -22.68 3.65 -1.52
CA LEU A 416 -21.24 3.58 -1.23
C LEU A 416 -20.43 3.21 -2.48
N MET A 417 -20.88 2.23 -3.26
CA MET A 417 -20.21 1.86 -4.52
C MET A 417 -20.32 2.95 -5.58
N ARG A 418 -21.48 3.61 -5.73
CA ARG A 418 -21.64 4.75 -6.66
C ARG A 418 -20.66 5.88 -6.29
N GLN A 419 -20.53 6.20 -5.00
CA GLN A 419 -19.59 7.22 -4.52
C GLN A 419 -18.12 6.86 -4.80
N GLN A 420 -17.73 5.58 -4.65
CA GLN A 420 -16.38 5.14 -5.03
C GLN A 420 -16.15 5.17 -6.55
N MET A 421 -17.20 4.95 -7.35
CA MET A 421 -17.13 5.06 -8.81
C MET A 421 -16.94 6.52 -9.27
N GLU A 422 -17.76 7.43 -8.75
CA GLU A 422 -17.64 8.89 -8.93
C GLU A 422 -16.24 9.38 -8.49
N THR A 423 -15.79 8.95 -7.30
CA THR A 423 -14.44 9.25 -6.79
C THR A 423 -13.33 8.68 -7.67
N ALA A 424 -13.54 7.58 -8.41
CA ALA A 424 -12.55 7.07 -9.36
C ALA A 424 -12.55 7.84 -10.68
N GLN A 425 -13.74 8.23 -11.19
CA GLN A 425 -13.88 9.08 -12.37
C GLN A 425 -13.22 10.46 -12.16
N ASP A 426 -13.45 11.09 -11.00
CA ASP A 426 -12.84 12.38 -10.64
C ASP A 426 -11.37 12.23 -10.18
N GLY A 427 -11.13 11.25 -9.31
CA GLY A 427 -9.90 11.11 -8.53
C GLY A 427 -8.71 10.56 -9.30
N LEU A 428 -8.93 9.98 -10.48
CA LEU A 428 -7.85 9.62 -11.39
C LEU A 428 -6.94 10.80 -11.72
N GLY A 429 -7.42 12.05 -11.68
CA GLY A 429 -6.57 13.25 -11.85
C GLY A 429 -5.36 13.35 -10.90
N ARG A 430 -5.34 12.61 -9.78
CA ARG A 430 -4.17 12.56 -8.86
C ARG A 430 -3.25 11.35 -9.05
N SER A 431 -3.76 10.23 -9.59
CA SER A 431 -2.95 9.03 -9.86
C SER A 431 -2.44 9.00 -11.30
N GLN A 432 -3.30 9.39 -12.23
CA GLN A 432 -3.10 9.40 -13.68
C GLN A 432 -2.33 10.64 -14.17
N ARG A 433 -1.96 11.57 -13.29
CA ARG A 433 -0.81 12.47 -13.52
C ARG A 433 0.48 11.73 -13.90
N ARG A 434 0.57 10.44 -13.55
CA ARG A 434 1.67 9.52 -13.91
C ARG A 434 1.48 8.79 -15.24
N THR A 435 0.33 8.97 -15.89
CA THR A 435 -0.04 8.33 -17.16
C THR A 435 -1.01 9.26 -17.90
N TYR A 436 -0.59 10.52 -18.06
CA TYR A 436 -1.26 11.45 -18.94
C TYR A 436 -1.00 10.98 -20.38
N GLU A 437 -2.06 10.67 -21.11
CA GLU A 437 -1.97 10.19 -22.50
C GLU A 437 -2.12 11.40 -23.43
N PRO A 438 -1.03 11.91 -24.05
CA PRO A 438 -1.05 13.14 -24.82
C PRO A 438 -1.97 12.98 -26.02
N SER A 439 -3.12 13.66 -25.96
CA SER A 439 -4.13 13.66 -27.01
C SER A 439 -4.86 14.99 -27.00
N ILE A 440 -5.21 15.49 -28.19
CA ILE A 440 -5.97 16.72 -28.41
C ILE A 440 -7.23 16.71 -27.55
N LEU A 441 -7.97 15.60 -27.54
CA LEU A 441 -9.17 15.45 -26.71
C LEU A 441 -8.87 15.47 -25.20
N GLY A 442 -7.74 14.90 -24.75
CA GLY A 442 -7.31 14.92 -23.35
C GLY A 442 -6.71 16.25 -22.87
N THR A 443 -6.36 17.15 -23.79
CA THR A 443 -5.94 18.53 -23.50
C THR A 443 -7.12 19.51 -23.56
N VAL A 444 -8.07 19.26 -24.46
CA VAL A 444 -9.25 20.09 -24.70
C VAL A 444 -10.33 19.86 -23.64
N TYR A 445 -10.67 18.60 -23.34
CA TYR A 445 -11.70 18.28 -22.36
C TYR A 445 -11.11 18.03 -20.95
N PRO A 446 -11.87 18.32 -19.87
CA PRO A 446 -11.47 17.97 -18.51
C PRO A 446 -11.28 16.46 -18.31
N SER A 447 -10.43 16.05 -17.36
CA SER A 447 -10.12 14.63 -17.10
C SER A 447 -11.34 13.76 -16.76
N TYR A 448 -12.40 14.34 -16.19
CA TYR A 448 -13.64 13.65 -15.83
C TYR A 448 -14.61 13.43 -17.01
N HIS A 449 -14.36 14.06 -18.18
CA HIS A 449 -15.25 14.01 -19.35
C HIS A 449 -15.31 12.62 -20.02
N PHE A 450 -14.28 11.79 -19.84
CA PHE A 450 -14.22 10.43 -20.38
C PHE A 450 -14.09 9.40 -19.25
N PHE A 451 -15.20 8.81 -18.82
CA PHE A 451 -15.19 7.64 -17.96
C PHE A 451 -14.64 6.43 -18.73
N ASN A 452 -13.53 5.86 -18.24
CA ASN A 452 -12.70 4.88 -18.95
C ASN A 452 -12.61 3.54 -18.17
N VAL A 453 -12.05 2.49 -18.80
CA VAL A 453 -12.01 1.13 -18.24
C VAL A 453 -11.11 1.03 -16.99
N ALA A 454 -10.07 1.85 -16.90
CA ALA A 454 -9.23 1.94 -15.70
C ALA A 454 -9.97 2.64 -14.54
N ALA A 455 -10.76 3.68 -14.83
CA ALA A 455 -11.63 4.35 -13.87
C ALA A 455 -12.68 3.39 -13.31
N PHE A 456 -13.37 2.66 -14.21
CA PHE A 456 -14.36 1.66 -13.84
C PHE A 456 -13.78 0.58 -12.93
N SER A 457 -12.65 -0.03 -13.31
CA SER A 457 -12.08 -1.15 -12.55
C SER A 457 -11.50 -0.71 -11.20
N SER A 458 -10.90 0.48 -11.14
CA SER A 458 -10.46 1.13 -9.89
C SER A 458 -11.63 1.46 -8.95
N GLY A 459 -12.68 2.11 -9.48
CA GLY A 459 -13.88 2.48 -8.70
C GLY A 459 -14.66 1.27 -8.22
N LEU A 460 -14.80 0.25 -9.07
CA LEU A 460 -15.46 -1.01 -8.72
C LEU A 460 -14.68 -1.74 -7.64
N SER A 461 -13.37 -1.98 -7.81
CA SER A 461 -12.55 -2.66 -6.79
C SER A 461 -12.56 -1.93 -5.44
N THR A 462 -12.46 -0.59 -5.45
CA THR A 462 -12.54 0.23 -4.24
C THR A 462 -13.93 0.17 -3.59
N GLY A 463 -15.01 0.21 -4.39
CA GLY A 463 -16.39 0.05 -3.94
C GLY A 463 -16.68 -1.32 -3.33
N LEU A 464 -16.21 -2.39 -3.96
CA LEU A 464 -16.32 -3.77 -3.47
C LEU A 464 -15.61 -3.94 -2.12
N ASN A 465 -14.37 -3.44 -2.01
CA ASN A 465 -13.62 -3.46 -0.75
C ASN A 465 -14.35 -2.67 0.34
N SER A 466 -14.85 -1.48 0.02
CA SER A 466 -15.59 -0.63 0.96
C SER A 466 -16.89 -1.31 1.46
N VAL A 467 -17.63 -1.98 0.58
CA VAL A 467 -18.82 -2.76 0.97
C VAL A 467 -18.43 -4.03 1.74
N SER A 468 -17.33 -4.69 1.41
CA SER A 468 -16.83 -5.86 2.15
C SER A 468 -16.46 -5.49 3.60
N SER A 469 -15.76 -4.37 3.79
CA SER A 469 -15.48 -3.81 5.12
C SER A 469 -16.77 -3.45 5.86
N ALA A 470 -17.74 -2.80 5.20
CA ALA A 470 -19.03 -2.45 5.79
C ALA A 470 -19.92 -3.66 6.14
N ARG A 471 -19.73 -4.80 5.46
CA ARG A 471 -20.43 -6.08 5.72
C ARG A 471 -19.81 -6.91 6.85
N GLY A 472 -18.74 -6.44 7.50
CA GLY A 472 -18.12 -7.13 8.64
C GLY A 472 -16.86 -7.93 8.31
N GLY A 473 -16.18 -7.66 7.19
CA GLY A 473 -14.89 -8.28 6.82
C GLY A 473 -13.68 -7.87 7.67
N GLY A 474 -13.87 -7.60 8.97
CA GLY A 474 -12.82 -7.26 9.93
C GLY A 474 -13.21 -7.75 11.32
N GLY A 475 -12.39 -8.63 11.90
CA GLY A 475 -12.70 -9.34 13.14
C GLY A 475 -12.92 -8.40 14.33
N SER A 476 -13.93 -8.71 15.16
CA SER A 476 -14.23 -7.95 16.37
C SER A 476 -13.36 -8.46 17.53
N THR A 477 -12.42 -7.64 18.00
CA THR A 477 -11.64 -7.95 19.21
C THR A 477 -12.48 -7.67 20.45
N THR A 478 -12.74 -8.69 21.26
CA THR A 478 -13.58 -8.61 22.46
C THR A 478 -12.73 -8.72 23.73
N THR A 479 -12.88 -7.76 24.64
CA THR A 479 -12.13 -7.66 25.91
C THR A 479 -12.97 -7.92 27.16
N GLY A 480 -14.29 -8.09 27.02
CA GLY A 480 -15.22 -8.29 28.15
C GLY A 480 -15.50 -9.76 28.46
N TYR A 481 -15.71 -10.07 29.75
CA TYR A 481 -16.00 -11.41 30.28
C TYR A 481 -17.50 -11.71 30.43
N GLY A 482 -18.36 -10.91 29.79
CA GLY A 482 -19.81 -11.10 29.75
C GLY A 482 -20.47 -11.18 31.13
N SER A 483 -21.52 -12.00 31.25
CA SER A 483 -22.35 -12.12 32.45
C SER A 483 -21.64 -12.80 33.63
N SER A 484 -20.77 -13.78 33.36
CA SER A 484 -19.97 -14.47 34.37
C SER A 484 -18.86 -13.60 34.96
N GLY A 485 -18.44 -12.55 34.24
CA GLY A 485 -17.38 -11.64 34.67
C GLY A 485 -17.63 -11.02 36.04
N GLY A 486 -18.82 -10.45 36.27
CA GLY A 486 -19.11 -9.72 37.50
C GLY A 486 -18.14 -8.54 37.70
N SER A 487 -17.33 -8.59 38.76
CA SER A 487 -16.26 -7.62 39.04
C SER A 487 -14.88 -8.02 38.49
N PHE A 488 -14.77 -9.15 37.79
CA PHE A 488 -13.50 -9.65 37.24
C PHE A 488 -12.91 -8.69 36.20
N SER A 489 -11.64 -8.36 36.37
CA SER A 489 -10.89 -7.37 35.59
C SER A 489 -9.56 -7.93 35.05
N GLY A 490 -9.41 -9.26 35.03
CA GLY A 490 -8.21 -9.96 34.59
C GLY A 490 -7.77 -9.57 33.17
N SER A 491 -6.47 -9.44 32.97
CA SER A 491 -5.89 -9.08 31.68
C SER A 491 -6.13 -10.15 30.61
N GLY A 492 -6.96 -9.87 29.60
CA GLY A 492 -7.08 -10.73 28.43
C GLY A 492 -7.86 -10.10 27.27
N SER A 493 -7.99 -10.86 26.18
CA SER A 493 -8.80 -10.53 24.99
C SER A 493 -8.95 -11.75 24.09
N SER A 494 -9.99 -11.77 23.26
CA SER A 494 -10.16 -12.75 22.18
C SER A 494 -10.55 -12.08 20.86
N SER A 495 -10.31 -12.76 19.74
CA SER A 495 -10.76 -12.37 18.41
C SER A 495 -11.01 -13.58 17.50
N SER A 496 -11.89 -13.40 16.51
CA SER A 496 -12.21 -14.41 15.49
C SER A 496 -11.10 -14.54 14.42
N PHE A 497 -10.98 -15.70 13.78
CA PHE A 497 -9.99 -15.95 12.72
C PHE A 497 -10.55 -16.56 11.42
#